data_AF-A0A5J9UVU1-F1
#
_entry.id   AF-A0A5J9UVU1-F1
#
_cell.length_a   1.000
_cell.length_b   1.000
_cell.length_c   1.000
_cell.angle_alpha   90.00
_cell.angle_beta   90.00
_cell.angle_gamma   90.00
#
_symmetry.space_group_name_H-M   'P 1'
#
loop_
_entity.id
_entity.type
_entity.pdbx_description
1 polymer ?
#
loop_
_entity_poly.entity_id
_entity_poly.type
_entity_poly.pdbx_seq_one_letter_code
_entity_poly.pdbx_strand_id
1 'polypeptide(L)'
;MVKDFWARNKYTLFSKSQIQEKERELKRDYKMLKEALKQSGCSWNKDRDEEAPPRNRLREERKKLQPASTVHQRRMRTKQGEEEAAMLARENEAAMLARENEAAMLARENQPTQATDFSITRCIKVLNTMEVTKEEKVKAFSVFTNVDNREIFLSSAEGDEETALLWLMSQI
;
A
#
# COMPACT_ATOMS: atom_id res chain seq x y z
N MET A 1 -10.84 34.15 -15.98
CA MET A 1 -10.89 33.28 -14.78
C MET A 1 -10.50 31.82 -15.06
N VAL A 2 -11.24 31.02 -15.84
CA VAL A 2 -10.80 29.63 -16.17
C VAL A 2 -9.47 29.60 -16.93
N LYS A 3 -9.28 30.53 -17.89
CA LYS A 3 -8.01 30.68 -18.62
C LYS A 3 -6.84 31.02 -17.68
N ASP A 4 -7.07 31.92 -16.73
CA ASP A 4 -6.06 32.32 -15.74
C ASP A 4 -5.77 31.20 -14.73
N PHE A 5 -6.77 30.37 -14.44
CA PHE A 5 -6.61 29.18 -13.59
C PHE A 5 -5.68 28.17 -14.23
N TRP A 6 -5.88 27.83 -15.50
CA TRP A 6 -4.97 26.94 -16.23
C TRP A 6 -3.59 27.56 -16.46
N ALA A 7 -3.50 28.87 -16.69
CA ALA A 7 -2.23 29.57 -16.82
C ALA A 7 -1.39 29.48 -15.53
N ARG A 8 -2.03 29.55 -14.35
CA ARG A 8 -1.37 29.38 -13.04
C ARG A 8 -1.15 27.92 -12.65
N ASN A 9 -2.00 27.02 -13.12
CA ASN A 9 -2.00 25.61 -12.75
C ASN A 9 -1.82 24.72 -13.98
N LYS A 10 -0.65 24.84 -14.61
CA LYS A 10 -0.31 24.22 -15.92
C LYS A 10 -0.48 22.70 -15.97
N TYR A 11 -0.37 22.01 -14.83
CA TYR A 11 -0.46 20.55 -14.71
C TYR A 11 -1.83 20.04 -14.27
N THR A 12 -2.81 20.93 -14.09
CA THR A 12 -4.15 20.51 -13.65
C THR A 12 -5.01 20.13 -14.84
N LEU A 13 -5.52 18.89 -14.83
CA LEU A 13 -6.38 18.34 -15.88
C LEU A 13 -7.86 18.47 -15.53
N PHE A 14 -8.27 19.62 -14.99
CA PHE A 14 -9.68 19.88 -14.77
C PHE A 14 -10.34 20.39 -16.04
N SER A 15 -11.50 19.82 -16.35
CA SER A 15 -12.34 20.33 -17.43
C SER A 15 -12.85 21.74 -17.09
N LYS A 16 -13.17 22.50 -18.14
CA LYS A 16 -13.75 23.84 -18.00
C LYS A 16 -15.00 23.83 -17.10
N SER A 17 -15.85 22.82 -17.25
CA SER A 17 -17.09 22.67 -16.49
C SER A 17 -16.82 22.49 -14.99
N GLN A 18 -15.85 21.62 -14.64
CA GLN A 18 -15.47 21.38 -13.25
C GLN A 18 -14.92 22.64 -12.56
N ILE A 19 -14.09 23.41 -13.25
CA ILE A 19 -13.55 24.66 -12.71
C ILE A 19 -14.67 25.67 -12.48
N GLN A 20 -15.60 25.79 -13.44
CA GLN A 20 -16.73 26.71 -13.32
C GLN A 20 -17.72 26.31 -12.22
N GLU A 21 -17.95 25.01 -12.05
CA GLU A 21 -18.79 24.48 -10.98
C GLU A 21 -18.18 24.77 -9.60
N LYS A 22 -16.88 24.50 -9.43
CA LYS A 22 -16.15 24.81 -8.20
C LYS A 22 -16.10 26.31 -7.91
N GLU A 23 -15.96 27.14 -8.94
CA GLU A 23 -16.04 28.59 -8.79
C GLU A 23 -17.44 29.05 -8.33
N ARG A 24 -18.49 28.43 -8.85
CA ARG A 24 -19.89 28.72 -8.46
C ARG A 24 -20.16 28.29 -7.02
N GLU A 25 -19.68 27.13 -6.62
CA GLU A 25 -19.72 26.63 -5.25
C GLU A 25 -19.02 27.60 -4.30
N LEU A 26 -17.77 27.96 -4.59
CA LEU A 26 -17.00 28.89 -3.77
C LEU A 26 -17.67 30.25 -3.61
N LYS A 27 -18.29 30.77 -4.67
CA LYS A 27 -19.06 32.02 -4.62
C LYS A 27 -20.30 31.93 -3.73
N ARG A 28 -21.00 30.78 -3.72
CA ARG A 28 -22.15 30.55 -2.84
C ARG A 28 -21.71 30.49 -1.38
N ASP A 29 -20.66 29.73 -1.08
CA ASP A 29 -20.16 29.57 0.27
C ASP A 29 -19.62 30.89 0.83
N TYR A 30 -18.88 31.65 0.00
CA TYR A 30 -18.42 32.98 0.38
C TYR A 30 -19.58 33.92 0.72
N LYS A 31 -20.67 33.87 -0.07
CA LYS A 31 -21.87 34.68 0.20
C LYS A 31 -22.52 34.28 1.53
N MET A 32 -22.68 32.97 1.77
CA MET A 32 -23.24 32.43 3.00
C MET A 32 -22.40 32.84 4.22
N LEU A 33 -21.08 32.65 4.15
CA LEU A 33 -20.15 33.05 5.22
C LEU A 33 -20.18 34.56 5.45
N LYS A 34 -20.27 35.37 4.40
CA LYS A 34 -20.37 36.83 4.52
C LYS A 34 -21.67 37.27 5.20
N GLU A 35 -22.77 36.60 4.93
CA GLU A 35 -24.06 36.85 5.59
C GLU A 35 -24.04 36.40 7.06
N ALA A 36 -23.49 35.23 7.35
CA ALA A 36 -23.29 34.76 8.72
C ALA A 36 -22.38 35.69 9.53
N LEU A 37 -21.33 36.23 8.91
CA LEU A 37 -20.44 37.24 9.51
C LEU A 37 -21.21 38.52 9.84
N LYS A 38 -22.08 38.98 8.94
CA LYS A 38 -22.92 40.16 9.14
C LYS A 38 -23.94 39.95 10.28
N GLN A 39 -24.49 38.74 10.41
CA GLN A 39 -25.46 38.39 11.46
C GLN A 39 -24.80 38.21 12.84
N SER A 40 -23.62 37.60 12.89
CA SER A 40 -22.90 37.34 14.15
C SER A 40 -22.24 38.57 14.75
N GLY A 41 -22.05 39.65 13.98
CA GLY A 41 -21.34 40.85 14.41
C GLY A 41 -19.83 40.64 14.61
N CYS A 42 -19.32 39.45 14.28
CA CYS A 42 -17.90 39.13 14.32
C CYS A 42 -17.20 39.87 13.17
N SER A 43 -16.51 40.97 13.45
CA SER A 43 -15.55 41.52 12.49
C SER A 43 -14.21 40.80 12.67
N TRP A 44 -13.49 40.59 11.57
CA TRP A 44 -12.05 40.41 11.70
C TRP A 44 -11.51 41.72 12.26
N ASN A 45 -10.89 41.72 13.45
CA ASN A 45 -10.26 42.92 14.02
C ASN A 45 -9.21 43.44 13.03
N LYS A 46 -9.59 44.43 12.21
CA LYS A 46 -8.66 45.10 11.27
C LYS A 46 -7.66 45.97 12.03
N ASP A 47 -8.03 46.41 13.22
CA ASP A 47 -7.24 47.31 14.05
C ASP A 47 -6.24 46.57 14.98
N ARG A 48 -6.19 45.23 14.92
CA ARG A 48 -5.28 44.45 15.80
C ARG A 48 -3.80 44.69 15.45
N ASP A 49 -3.50 45.22 14.27
CA ASP A 49 -2.13 45.45 13.83
C ASP A 49 -1.63 46.89 14.04
N GLU A 50 -2.50 47.85 14.41
CA GLU A 50 -2.08 49.27 14.50
C GLU A 50 -1.71 49.74 15.92
N GLU A 51 -2.12 49.05 16.98
CA GLU A 51 -1.75 49.43 18.38
C GLU A 51 -0.98 48.34 19.17
N ALA A 52 -0.76 47.15 18.60
CA ALA A 52 0.01 46.12 19.29
C ALA A 52 1.52 46.45 19.26
N PRO A 53 2.23 46.48 20.41
CA PRO A 53 3.68 46.57 20.39
C PRO A 53 4.25 45.43 19.52
N PRO A 54 5.32 45.68 18.73
CA PRO A 54 5.84 44.70 17.80
C PRO A 54 6.02 43.35 18.51
N ARG A 55 5.35 42.29 18.03
CA ARG A 55 5.37 40.95 18.63
C ARG A 55 6.79 40.46 18.97
N ASN A 56 7.79 40.94 18.23
CA ASN A 56 9.20 40.65 18.44
C ASN A 56 9.77 41.27 19.73
N ARG A 57 9.38 42.50 20.12
CA ARG A 57 9.84 43.15 21.37
C ARG A 57 9.36 42.41 22.61
N LEU A 58 8.06 42.09 22.67
CA LEU A 58 7.51 41.30 23.79
C LEU A 58 8.10 39.88 23.85
N ARG A 59 8.40 39.27 22.70
CA ARG A 59 9.05 37.96 22.63
C ARG A 59 10.49 38.01 23.13
N GLU A 60 11.24 39.06 22.80
CA GLU A 60 12.61 39.26 23.27
C GLU A 60 12.66 39.60 24.76
N GLU A 61 11.77 40.45 25.26
CA GLU A 61 11.64 40.75 26.69
C GLU A 61 11.25 39.51 27.49
N ARG A 62 10.27 38.72 27.02
CA ARG A 62 9.94 37.41 27.64
C ARG A 62 11.07 36.40 27.55
N LYS A 63 11.99 36.50 26.58
CA LYS A 63 13.20 35.67 26.53
C LYS A 63 14.25 36.14 27.53
N LYS A 64 14.40 37.46 27.74
CA LYS A 64 15.31 38.07 28.71
C LYS A 64 14.87 37.87 30.16
N LEU A 65 13.55 37.80 30.41
CA LEU A 65 12.96 37.64 31.74
C LEU A 65 12.72 36.17 32.15
N GLN A 66 12.94 35.20 31.26
CA GLN A 66 12.75 33.77 31.59
C GLN A 66 13.95 33.23 32.37
N PRO A 67 13.76 32.65 33.56
CA PRO A 67 14.85 32.09 34.34
C PRO A 67 15.40 30.83 33.66
N ALA A 68 16.72 30.63 33.76
CA ALA A 68 17.43 29.51 33.17
C ALA A 68 16.86 28.14 33.60
N SER A 69 16.29 28.04 34.81
CA SER A 69 15.62 26.84 35.33
C SER A 69 14.39 26.44 34.50
N THR A 70 13.56 27.38 34.08
CA THR A 70 12.37 27.11 33.25
C THR A 70 12.76 26.69 31.83
N VAL A 71 13.82 27.27 31.29
CA VAL A 71 14.36 26.88 29.97
C VAL A 71 14.95 25.47 30.02
N HIS A 72 15.71 25.13 31.07
CA HIS A 72 16.26 23.79 31.28
C HIS A 72 15.15 22.75 31.44
N GLN A 73 14.15 23.00 32.28
CA GLN A 73 13.04 22.07 32.49
C GLN A 73 12.23 21.82 31.21
N ARG A 74 12.01 22.86 30.39
CA ARG A 74 11.38 22.70 29.07
C ARG A 74 12.22 21.84 28.14
N ARG A 75 13.53 22.07 28.09
CA ARG A 75 14.45 21.29 27.25
C ARG A 75 14.49 19.81 27.66
N MET A 76 14.45 19.51 28.95
CA MET A 76 14.39 18.12 29.43
C MET A 76 13.08 17.46 29.03
N ARG A 77 11.94 18.16 29.19
CA ARG A 77 10.62 17.66 28.74
C ARG A 77 10.54 17.44 27.23
N THR A 78 11.11 18.34 26.42
CA THR A 78 11.12 18.15 24.96
C THR A 78 12.00 16.98 24.56
N LYS A 79 13.17 16.82 25.18
CA LYS A 79 14.04 15.66 24.94
C LYS A 79 13.36 14.35 25.31
N GLN A 80 12.67 14.31 26.44
CA GLN A 80 11.88 13.13 26.84
C GLN A 80 10.79 12.81 25.80
N GLY A 81 10.04 13.80 25.33
CA GLY A 81 9.03 13.58 24.29
C GLY A 81 9.61 13.14 22.94
N GLU A 82 10.81 13.64 22.58
CA GLU A 82 11.52 13.21 21.38
C GLU A 82 12.00 11.75 21.48
N GLU A 83 12.51 11.35 22.65
CA GLU A 83 12.95 9.98 22.93
C GLU A 83 11.77 8.99 22.95
N GLU A 84 10.64 9.36 23.57
CA GLU A 84 9.40 8.58 23.58
C GLU A 84 8.83 8.42 22.16
N ALA A 85 8.81 9.50 21.36
CA ALA A 85 8.36 9.43 19.97
C ALA A 85 9.25 8.54 19.10
N ALA A 86 10.57 8.57 19.31
CA ALA A 86 11.51 7.72 18.61
C ALA A 86 11.34 6.24 18.99
N MET A 87 11.03 5.95 20.26
CA MET A 87 10.74 4.59 20.72
C MET A 87 9.47 4.03 20.08
N LEU A 88 8.39 4.82 20.08
CA LEU A 88 7.12 4.42 19.46
C LEU A 88 7.26 4.23 17.95
N ALA A 89 8.07 5.05 17.26
CA ALA A 89 8.35 4.87 15.84
C ALA A 89 9.03 3.53 15.55
N ARG A 90 10.04 3.15 16.35
CA ARG A 90 10.73 1.85 16.23
C ARG A 90 9.79 0.67 16.52
N GLU A 91 8.92 0.81 17.52
CA GLU A 91 7.94 -0.23 17.85
C GLU A 91 6.93 -0.42 16.72
N ASN A 92 6.43 0.66 16.13
CA ASN A 92 5.53 0.59 14.97
C ASN A 92 6.20 -0.03 13.75
N GLU A 93 7.47 0.30 13.47
CA GLU A 93 8.25 -0.32 12.40
C GLU A 93 8.43 -1.83 12.63
N ALA A 94 8.79 -2.22 13.86
CA ALA A 94 8.94 -3.63 14.23
C ALA A 94 7.61 -4.40 14.13
N ALA A 95 6.50 -3.81 14.55
CA ALA A 95 5.17 -4.40 14.43
C ALA A 95 4.74 -4.56 12.96
N MET A 96 5.07 -3.58 12.10
CA MET A 96 4.80 -3.68 10.66
C MET A 96 5.62 -4.82 10.03
N LEU A 97 6.91 -4.91 10.35
CA LEU A 97 7.77 -5.98 9.86
C LEU A 97 7.31 -7.36 10.35
N ALA A 98 6.89 -7.47 11.62
CA ALA A 98 6.33 -8.70 12.17
C ALA A 98 5.06 -9.13 11.41
N ARG A 99 4.16 -8.18 11.14
CA ARG A 99 2.94 -8.43 10.37
C ARG A 99 3.23 -8.83 8.92
N GLU A 100 4.22 -8.21 8.29
CA GLU A 100 4.66 -8.56 6.94
C GLU A 100 5.28 -9.97 6.89
N ASN A 101 6.13 -10.31 7.86
CA ASN A 101 6.70 -11.65 7.99
C ASN A 101 5.61 -12.71 8.25
N GLU A 102 4.63 -12.42 9.12
CA GLU A 102 3.49 -13.31 9.37
C GLU A 102 2.63 -13.48 8.11
N ALA A 103 2.34 -12.39 7.39
CA ALA A 103 1.63 -12.44 6.12
C ALA A 103 2.40 -13.23 5.05
N ALA A 104 3.72 -13.11 5.01
CA ALA A 104 4.57 -13.87 4.09
C ALA A 104 4.59 -15.38 4.44
N MET A 105 4.61 -15.74 5.73
CA MET A 105 4.49 -17.13 6.17
C MET A 105 3.12 -17.72 5.79
N LEU A 106 2.02 -16.98 6.05
CA LEU A 106 0.67 -17.40 5.67
C LEU A 106 0.50 -17.49 4.14
N ALA A 107 1.13 -16.60 3.36
CA ALA A 107 1.11 -16.68 1.90
C ALA A 107 1.89 -17.91 1.38
N ARG A 108 2.94 -18.32 2.09
CA ARG A 108 3.74 -19.50 1.78
C ARG A 108 3.07 -20.81 2.20
N GLU A 109 2.26 -20.78 3.26
CA GLU A 109 1.43 -21.90 3.71
C GLU A 109 0.15 -22.08 2.88
N ASN A 110 -0.47 -20.97 2.43
CA ASN A 110 -1.60 -20.98 1.50
C ASN A 110 -1.18 -21.07 0.03
N GLN A 111 0.13 -21.09 -0.25
CA GLN A 111 0.61 -21.48 -1.56
C GLN A 111 0.19 -22.95 -1.73
N PRO A 112 -0.58 -23.32 -2.76
CA PRO A 112 -0.90 -24.71 -3.00
C PRO A 112 0.44 -25.42 -3.15
N THR A 113 0.82 -26.20 -2.14
CA THR A 113 1.93 -27.12 -2.28
C THR A 113 1.52 -28.00 -3.45
N GLN A 114 2.21 -27.87 -4.58
CA GLN A 114 2.03 -28.74 -5.75
C GLN A 114 2.14 -30.25 -5.43
N ALA A 115 2.43 -30.60 -4.17
CA ALA A 115 2.36 -31.92 -3.58
C ALA A 115 1.05 -32.69 -3.86
N THR A 116 -0.07 -32.02 -4.18
CA THR A 116 -1.31 -32.71 -4.59
C THR A 116 -1.51 -32.77 -6.11
N ASP A 117 -0.94 -31.83 -6.86
CA ASP A 117 -1.27 -31.67 -8.28
C ASP A 117 -0.52 -32.65 -9.17
N PHE A 118 0.73 -33.01 -8.79
CA PHE A 118 1.58 -33.95 -9.55
C PHE A 118 1.90 -35.22 -8.77
N SER A 119 0.89 -35.86 -8.16
CA SER A 119 1.06 -37.12 -7.44
C SER A 119 1.25 -38.31 -8.38
N ILE A 120 2.05 -39.31 -7.97
CA ILE A 120 2.21 -40.58 -8.71
C ILE A 120 0.83 -41.22 -8.96
N THR A 121 -0.07 -41.18 -7.98
CA THR A 121 -1.43 -41.69 -8.10
C THR A 121 -2.21 -41.01 -9.24
N ARG A 122 -2.04 -39.70 -9.44
CA ARG A 122 -2.67 -38.97 -10.56
C ARG A 122 -2.04 -39.38 -11.89
N CYS A 123 -0.72 -39.50 -11.98
CA CYS A 123 -0.03 -39.99 -13.19
C CYS A 123 -0.53 -41.39 -13.59
N ILE A 124 -0.68 -42.30 -12.63
CA ILE A 124 -1.19 -43.67 -12.88
C ILE A 124 -2.64 -43.63 -13.39
N LYS A 125 -3.50 -42.78 -12.83
CA LYS A 125 -4.89 -42.65 -13.29
C LYS A 125 -4.96 -42.17 -14.75
N VAL A 126 -4.18 -41.14 -15.10
CA VAL A 126 -4.12 -40.60 -16.47
C VAL A 126 -3.48 -41.60 -17.43
N LEU A 127 -2.38 -42.26 -17.05
CA LEU A 127 -1.76 -43.29 -17.89
C LEU A 127 -2.70 -44.49 -18.15
N ASN A 128 -3.65 -44.75 -17.26
CA ASN A 128 -4.64 -45.80 -17.45
C ASN A 128 -5.77 -45.42 -18.40
N THR A 129 -6.02 -44.14 -18.68
CA THR A 129 -6.98 -43.71 -19.71
C THR A 129 -6.37 -43.72 -21.11
N MET A 130 -5.04 -43.65 -21.21
CA MET A 130 -4.30 -43.69 -22.48
C MET A 130 -4.13 -45.13 -23.03
N GLU A 131 -4.04 -45.24 -24.36
CA GLU A 131 -3.80 -46.50 -25.07
C GLU A 131 -2.32 -46.93 -25.00
N VAL A 132 -1.92 -47.51 -23.86
CA VAL A 132 -0.54 -47.96 -23.59
C VAL A 132 -0.51 -49.45 -23.21
N THR A 133 0.46 -50.20 -23.70
CA THR A 133 0.62 -51.64 -23.37
C THR A 133 0.96 -51.85 -21.89
N LYS A 134 0.73 -53.05 -21.36
CA LYS A 134 1.02 -53.34 -19.95
C LYS A 134 2.51 -53.22 -19.63
N GLU A 135 3.34 -53.63 -20.59
CA GLU A 135 4.79 -53.59 -20.52
C GLU A 135 5.30 -52.14 -20.45
N GLU A 136 4.77 -51.26 -21.30
CA GLU A 136 5.10 -49.83 -21.29
C GLU A 136 4.61 -49.13 -20.02
N LYS A 137 3.43 -49.51 -19.48
CA LYS A 137 2.93 -48.97 -18.21
C LYS A 137 3.87 -49.26 -17.04
N VAL A 138 4.42 -50.47 -16.97
CA VAL A 138 5.39 -50.83 -15.93
C VAL A 138 6.66 -49.98 -16.05
N LYS A 139 7.15 -49.75 -17.27
CA LYS A 139 8.32 -48.87 -17.47
C LYS A 139 8.03 -47.42 -17.08
N ALA A 140 6.85 -46.90 -17.41
CA ALA A 140 6.42 -45.55 -17.06
C ALA A 140 6.37 -45.30 -15.54
N PHE A 141 6.10 -46.31 -14.71
CA PHE A 141 6.13 -46.15 -13.25
C PHE A 141 7.51 -45.72 -12.72
N SER A 142 8.58 -46.15 -13.38
CA SER A 142 9.94 -45.71 -13.04
C SER A 142 10.17 -44.23 -13.39
N VAL A 143 9.59 -43.76 -14.51
CA VAL A 143 9.66 -42.37 -14.96
C VAL A 143 8.98 -41.43 -13.96
N PHE A 144 7.86 -41.86 -13.37
CA PHE A 144 7.09 -41.07 -12.38
C PHE A 144 7.74 -40.98 -10.98
N THR A 145 8.89 -41.62 -10.76
CA THR A 145 9.63 -41.43 -9.49
C THR A 145 10.20 -40.02 -9.36
N ASN A 146 10.53 -39.38 -10.48
CA ASN A 146 10.98 -37.99 -10.53
C ASN A 146 9.78 -37.03 -10.53
N VAL A 147 9.82 -36.01 -9.67
CA VAL A 147 8.76 -35.00 -9.53
C VAL A 147 8.56 -34.21 -10.82
N ASP A 148 9.63 -33.80 -11.48
CA ASP A 148 9.57 -32.98 -12.71
C ASP A 148 8.94 -33.78 -13.85
N ASN A 149 9.24 -35.08 -13.93
CA ASN A 149 8.64 -35.98 -14.91
C ASN A 149 7.13 -36.13 -14.72
N ARG A 150 6.64 -36.10 -13.47
CA ARG A 150 5.20 -36.13 -13.19
C ARG A 150 4.52 -34.85 -13.64
N GLU A 151 5.17 -33.71 -13.42
CA GLU A 151 4.68 -32.40 -13.86
C GLU A 151 4.60 -32.32 -15.38
N ILE A 152 5.66 -32.70 -16.11
CA ILE A 152 5.69 -32.69 -17.57
C ILE A 152 4.60 -33.59 -18.16
N PHE A 153 4.47 -34.82 -17.65
CA PHE A 153 3.46 -35.76 -18.13
C PHE A 153 2.04 -35.23 -17.92
N LEU A 154 1.71 -34.81 -16.70
CA LEU A 154 0.35 -34.36 -16.35
C LEU A 154 -0.02 -33.04 -17.04
N SER A 155 0.93 -32.11 -17.19
CA SER A 155 0.70 -30.84 -17.89
C SER A 155 0.49 -31.05 -19.40
N SER A 156 1.19 -32.02 -19.99
CA SER A 156 1.04 -32.34 -21.41
C SER A 156 -0.27 -33.09 -21.68
N ALA A 157 -0.70 -33.95 -20.74
CA ALA A 157 -1.91 -34.75 -20.87
C ALA A 157 -3.23 -33.97 -20.74
N GLU A 158 -3.23 -32.72 -20.24
CA GLU A 158 -4.45 -31.93 -20.04
C GLU A 158 -5.11 -31.44 -21.34
N GLY A 159 -4.47 -31.61 -22.50
CA GLY A 159 -5.05 -31.27 -23.80
C GLY A 159 -4.49 -32.03 -25.01
N ASP A 160 -3.39 -32.77 -24.85
CA ASP A 160 -2.74 -33.50 -25.92
C ASP A 160 -2.13 -34.81 -25.39
N GLU A 161 -2.96 -35.84 -25.31
CA GLU A 161 -2.54 -37.17 -24.86
C GLU A 161 -1.45 -37.77 -25.76
N GLU A 162 -1.44 -37.46 -27.06
CA GLU A 162 -0.47 -37.98 -28.02
C GLU A 162 0.92 -37.40 -27.76
N THR A 163 1.02 -36.09 -27.52
CA THR A 163 2.28 -35.45 -27.11
C THR A 163 2.79 -35.99 -25.77
N ALA A 164 1.90 -36.21 -24.80
CA ALA A 164 2.28 -36.81 -23.51
C ALA A 164 2.83 -38.24 -23.68
N LEU A 165 2.23 -39.04 -24.58
CA LEU A 165 2.69 -40.39 -24.90
C LEU A 165 4.01 -40.39 -25.65
N LEU A 166 4.19 -39.55 -26.66
CA LEU A 166 5.45 -39.42 -27.39
C LEU A 166 6.59 -39.04 -26.45
N TRP A 167 6.34 -38.10 -25.54
CA TRP A 167 7.30 -37.75 -24.51
C TRP A 167 7.59 -38.95 -23.61
N LEU A 168 6.58 -39.65 -23.10
CA LEU A 168 6.77 -40.80 -22.21
C LEU A 168 7.55 -41.94 -22.90
N MET A 169 7.27 -42.21 -24.18
CA MET A 169 7.99 -43.18 -25.00
C MET A 169 9.47 -42.81 -25.18
N SER A 170 9.81 -41.52 -25.19
CA SER A 170 11.21 -41.07 -25.24
C SER A 170 12.00 -41.34 -23.94
N GLN A 171 11.30 -41.67 -22.85
CA GLN A 171 11.90 -41.89 -21.53
C GLN A 171 12.06 -43.38 -21.16
N ILE A 172 11.56 -44.33 -21.95
CA ILE A 172 11.44 -45.78 -21.61
C ILE A 172 12.11 -46.76 -22.59
#